data_AF-A0AAE4A6X6-F1
#
_entry.id   AF-A0AAE4A6X6-F1
#
_cell.length_a   1.000
_cell.length_b   1.000
_cell.length_c   1.000
_cell.angle_alpha   90.00
_cell.angle_beta   90.00
_cell.angle_gamma   90.00
#
_symmetry.space_group_name_H-M   'P 1'
#
loop_
_entity.id
_entity.type
_entity.pdbx_description
1 polymer ?
#
loop_
_entity_poly.entity_id
_entity_poly.type
_entity_poly.pdbx_seq_one_letter_code
_entity_poly.pdbx_strand_id
1 'polypeptide(L)'
;MSRIGFGRHGGLDDAAGDPLDGLVNLFDVGIVLAVAFLIAGLGLTSTQRRAATGRPQPADQQQRSLPSPANAPQATGRGRAVGKVYRLPDGRLVYVEDGR
;
A
#
# COMPACT_ATOMS: atom_id res chain seq x y z
N MET A 1 64.96 31.88 -36.30
CA MET A 1 65.06 30.53 -35.72
C MET A 1 64.11 30.42 -34.53
N SER A 2 63.30 29.37 -34.53
CA SER A 2 62.39 28.82 -33.50
C SER A 2 61.77 29.73 -32.42
N ARG A 3 60.43 29.81 -32.46
CA ARG A 3 59.58 30.22 -31.32
C ARG A 3 59.45 29.04 -30.36
N ILE A 4 59.70 29.26 -29.08
CA ILE A 4 59.38 28.30 -28.03
C ILE A 4 58.52 29.03 -27.00
N GLY A 5 57.21 28.85 -27.13
CA GLY A 5 56.29 29.01 -26.01
C GLY A 5 56.20 27.68 -25.29
N PHE A 6 56.33 27.69 -23.97
CA PHE A 6 55.83 26.61 -23.14
C PHE A 6 54.86 27.21 -22.12
N GLY A 7 53.58 26.95 -22.39
CA GLY A 7 52.49 27.32 -21.53
C GLY A 7 52.44 26.43 -20.29
N ARG A 8 52.20 27.08 -19.16
CA ARG A 8 51.27 26.67 -18.09
C ARG A 8 51.22 25.17 -17.77
N HIS A 9 52.04 24.76 -16.80
CA HIS A 9 51.69 23.63 -15.94
C HIS A 9 50.59 24.08 -14.98
N GLY A 10 49.35 23.98 -15.43
CA GLY A 10 48.16 24.01 -14.58
C GLY A 10 47.80 22.58 -14.17
N GLY A 11 47.33 22.43 -12.93
CA GLY A 11 46.51 21.29 -12.54
C GLY A 11 47.24 20.13 -11.88
N LEU A 12 47.91 20.35 -10.75
CA LEU A 12 48.11 19.29 -9.75
C LEU A 12 47.31 19.55 -8.46
N ASP A 13 46.75 20.76 -8.29
CA ASP A 13 45.88 21.11 -7.16
C ASP A 13 44.37 21.09 -7.51
N ASP A 14 44.00 20.90 -8.79
CA ASP A 14 42.59 20.91 -9.27
C ASP A 14 41.93 19.51 -9.28
N ALA A 15 42.61 18.46 -8.81
CA ALA A 15 42.04 17.10 -8.78
C ALA A 15 41.20 16.83 -7.52
N ALA A 16 41.33 17.66 -6.48
CA ALA A 16 40.44 17.68 -5.33
C ALA A 16 39.38 18.75 -5.62
N GLY A 17 38.33 18.39 -6.35
CA GLY A 17 37.19 19.26 -6.62
C GLY A 17 36.60 19.88 -5.34
N ASP A 18 35.69 20.85 -5.50
CA ASP A 18 35.11 21.57 -4.36
C ASP A 18 34.54 20.57 -3.33
N PRO A 19 35.01 20.56 -2.07
CA PRO A 19 34.50 19.67 -1.04
C PRO A 19 32.99 19.85 -0.79
N LEU A 20 32.42 21.00 -1.17
CA LEU A 20 30.99 21.24 -1.12
C LEU A 20 30.21 20.46 -2.19
N ASP A 21 30.80 20.13 -3.33
CA ASP A 21 30.14 19.34 -4.39
C ASP A 21 29.77 17.94 -3.89
N GLY A 22 30.66 17.31 -3.11
CA GLY A 22 30.38 16.02 -2.47
C GLY A 22 29.31 16.10 -1.38
N LEU A 23 29.26 17.23 -0.66
CA LEU A 23 28.29 17.47 0.41
C LEU A 23 26.88 17.66 -0.16
N VAL A 24 26.72 18.34 -1.30
CA VAL A 24 25.43 18.52 -1.98
C VAL A 24 24.85 17.17 -2.42
N ASN A 25 25.67 16.27 -2.96
CA ASN A 25 25.23 14.92 -3.33
C ASN A 25 24.84 14.08 -2.10
N LEU A 26 25.62 14.15 -1.02
CA LEU A 26 25.29 13.45 0.23
C LEU A 26 24.03 14.01 0.92
N PHE A 27 23.77 15.31 0.77
CA PHE A 27 22.58 15.97 1.28
C PHE A 27 21.31 15.44 0.60
N ASP A 28 21.33 15.29 -0.73
CA ASP A 28 20.19 14.72 -1.46
C ASP A 28 19.91 13.26 -1.05
N VAL A 29 20.96 12.44 -0.96
CA VAL A 29 20.87 11.07 -0.42
C VAL A 29 20.29 11.06 1.01
N GLY A 30 20.69 12.03 1.84
CA GLY A 30 20.17 12.22 3.19
C GLY A 30 18.67 12.54 3.22
N ILE A 31 18.18 13.40 2.31
CA ILE A 31 16.75 13.71 2.17
C ILE A 31 15.99 12.47 1.73
N VAL A 32 16.46 11.74 0.71
CA VAL A 32 15.81 10.51 0.24
C VAL A 32 15.68 9.49 1.36
N LEU A 33 16.74 9.29 2.16
CA LEU A 33 16.74 8.40 3.31
C LEU A 33 15.78 8.87 4.42
N ALA A 34 15.74 10.18 4.71
CA ALA A 34 14.81 10.75 5.68
C ALA A 34 13.33 10.58 5.25
N VAL A 35 13.02 10.80 3.98
CA VAL A 35 11.68 10.58 3.41
C VAL A 35 11.32 9.10 3.44
N ALA A 36 12.24 8.19 3.13
CA ALA A 36 12.01 6.75 3.22
C ALA A 36 11.68 6.32 4.67
N PHE A 37 12.41 6.83 5.66
CA PHE A 37 12.09 6.58 7.07
C PHE A 37 10.76 7.22 7.50
N LEU A 38 10.42 8.40 7.00
CA LEU A 38 9.13 9.04 7.27
C LEU A 38 7.97 8.18 6.74
N ILE A 39 8.07 7.69 5.50
CA ILE A 39 7.07 6.80 4.89
C ILE A 39 6.98 5.48 5.65
N ALA A 40 8.13 4.87 5.98
CA ALA A 40 8.17 3.61 6.74
C ALA A 40 7.56 3.77 8.15
N GLY A 41 7.92 4.83 8.87
CA GLY A 41 7.39 5.13 10.20
C GLY A 41 5.89 5.46 10.19
N LEU A 42 5.41 6.21 9.19
CA LEU A 42 3.98 6.47 9.01
C LEU A 42 3.21 5.19 8.65
N GLY A 43 3.80 4.31 7.83
CA GLY A 43 3.26 2.99 7.52
C GLY A 43 3.12 2.09 8.77
N LEU A 44 4.14 2.08 9.64
CA LEU A 44 4.13 1.34 10.91
C LEU A 44 3.07 1.87 11.88
N THR A 45 2.95 3.19 12.05
CA THR A 45 1.92 3.78 12.93
C THR A 45 0.49 3.57 12.41
N SER A 46 0.29 3.51 11.09
CA SER A 46 -1.02 3.18 10.50
C SER A 46 -1.41 1.71 10.71
N THR A 47 -0.43 0.80 10.70
CA THR A 47 -0.62 -0.62 11.00
C THR A 47 -0.89 -0.84 12.49
N GLN A 48 -0.17 -0.13 13.37
CA GLN A 48 -0.41 -0.13 14.81
C GLN A 48 -1.80 0.43 15.16
N ARG A 49 -2.27 1.47 14.46
CA ARG A 49 -3.65 1.96 14.61
C ARG A 49 -4.67 0.93 14.15
N ARG A 50 -4.44 0.16 13.08
CA ARG A 50 -5.32 -0.98 12.71
C ARG A 50 -5.31 -2.13 13.73
N ALA A 51 -4.23 -2.28 14.49
CA ALA A 51 -4.14 -3.25 15.58
C ALA A 51 -4.75 -2.73 16.90
N ALA A 52 -4.73 -1.41 17.15
CA ALA A 52 -5.22 -0.78 18.38
C ALA A 52 -6.65 -0.23 18.27
N THR A 53 -7.08 0.28 17.11
CA THR A 53 -8.50 0.32 16.78
C THR A 53 -8.83 -1.06 16.27
N GLY A 54 -9.33 -1.91 17.17
CA GLY A 54 -10.05 -3.10 16.80
C GLY A 54 -10.97 -2.73 15.65
N ARG A 55 -10.59 -3.17 14.45
CA ARG A 55 -11.54 -3.33 13.37
C ARG A 55 -12.73 -4.03 14.06
N PRO A 56 -13.98 -3.57 13.93
CA PRO A 56 -15.05 -4.52 14.00
C PRO A 56 -14.68 -5.53 12.92
N GLN A 57 -14.01 -6.61 13.34
CA GLN A 57 -14.16 -7.91 12.75
C GLN A 57 -15.65 -7.94 12.47
N PRO A 58 -16.11 -7.96 11.20
CA PRO A 58 -17.53 -8.06 10.93
C PRO A 58 -17.96 -9.22 11.80
N ALA A 59 -18.68 -8.86 12.89
CA ALA A 59 -18.91 -9.74 14.03
C ALA A 59 -19.27 -11.03 13.40
N ASP A 60 -18.47 -12.09 13.68
CA ASP A 60 -18.55 -13.42 13.07
C ASP A 60 -19.88 -13.43 12.37
N GLN A 61 -19.88 -13.20 11.04
CA GLN A 61 -21.07 -13.55 10.29
C GLN A 61 -21.05 -15.03 10.50
N GLN A 62 -21.63 -15.44 11.64
CA GLN A 62 -22.06 -16.75 11.99
C GLN A 62 -22.82 -17.01 10.75
N GLN A 63 -22.16 -17.73 9.85
CA GLN A 63 -22.77 -18.38 8.73
C GLN A 63 -23.66 -19.34 9.50
N ARG A 64 -24.81 -18.81 9.92
CA ARG A 64 -25.86 -19.54 10.54
C ARG A 64 -26.29 -20.33 9.34
N SER A 65 -25.74 -21.53 9.24
CA SER A 65 -26.22 -22.54 8.36
C SER A 65 -27.69 -22.64 8.73
N LEU A 66 -28.51 -21.98 7.90
CA LEU A 66 -29.94 -22.17 7.97
C LEU A 66 -30.08 -23.68 7.76
N PRO A 67 -30.74 -24.39 8.68
CA PRO A 67 -30.93 -25.82 8.52
C PRO A 67 -31.54 -26.03 7.13
N SER A 68 -30.82 -26.74 6.28
CA SER A 68 -31.34 -27.12 4.99
C SER A 68 -32.61 -27.92 5.28
N PRO A 69 -33.77 -27.58 4.69
CA PRO A 69 -34.95 -28.44 4.76
C PRO A 69 -34.51 -29.87 4.45
N ALA A 70 -35.04 -30.86 5.19
CA ALA A 70 -34.58 -32.25 5.11
C ALA A 70 -34.59 -32.84 3.68
N ASN A 71 -35.30 -32.18 2.75
CA ASN A 71 -35.42 -32.54 1.33
C ASN A 71 -35.08 -31.38 0.37
N ALA A 72 -34.30 -30.38 0.80
CA ALA A 72 -33.89 -29.31 -0.11
C ALA A 72 -32.92 -29.86 -1.16
N PRO A 73 -33.16 -29.60 -2.46
CA PRO A 73 -32.21 -29.94 -3.51
C PRO A 73 -30.86 -29.30 -3.21
N GLN A 74 -29.79 -30.09 -3.18
CA GLN A 74 -28.44 -29.53 -3.12
C GLN A 74 -28.17 -28.79 -4.43
N ALA A 75 -28.03 -27.47 -4.35
CA ALA A 75 -27.56 -26.68 -5.48
C ALA A 75 -26.08 -27.05 -5.75
N THR A 76 -25.80 -27.60 -6.92
CA THR A 76 -24.44 -27.93 -7.38
C THR A 76 -24.01 -26.96 -8.48
N GLY A 77 -22.70 -26.66 -8.56
CA GLY A 77 -22.11 -25.83 -9.61
C GLY A 77 -21.51 -24.51 -9.13
N ARG A 78 -20.87 -23.77 -10.06
CA ARG A 78 -20.33 -22.42 -9.81
C ARG A 78 -21.46 -21.40 -9.91
N GLY A 79 -21.79 -20.75 -8.79
CA GLY A 79 -22.77 -19.67 -8.74
C GLY A 79 -22.15 -18.28 -8.92
N ARG A 80 -23.00 -17.29 -9.19
CA ARG A 80 -22.66 -15.86 -9.15
C ARG A 80 -23.60 -15.17 -8.16
N ALA A 81 -23.11 -14.19 -7.42
CA ALA A 81 -23.96 -13.33 -6.60
C ALA A 81 -24.95 -12.57 -7.50
N VAL A 82 -26.24 -12.63 -7.16
CA VAL A 82 -27.34 -12.03 -7.95
C VAL A 82 -28.07 -10.90 -7.21
N GLY A 83 -27.87 -10.78 -5.89
CA GLY A 83 -28.50 -9.74 -5.08
C GLY A 83 -28.43 -10.04 -3.59
N LYS A 84 -29.33 -9.42 -2.82
CA LYS A 84 -29.41 -9.53 -1.36
C LYS A 84 -30.72 -10.17 -0.93
N VAL A 85 -30.70 -10.96 0.15
CA VAL A 85 -31.89 -11.54 0.77
C VAL A 85 -32.06 -10.96 2.17
N TYR A 86 -33.24 -10.44 2.47
CA TYR A 86 -33.62 -9.89 3.76
C TYR A 86 -34.68 -10.76 4.42
N ARG A 87 -34.61 -10.96 5.74
CA ARG A 87 -35.66 -11.61 6.53
C ARG A 87 -36.49 -10.55 7.24
N LEU A 88 -37.81 -10.57 7.06
CA LEU A 88 -38.76 -9.67 7.71
C LEU A 88 -39.08 -10.15 9.14
N PRO A 89 -39.65 -9.29 10.00
CA PRO A 89 -40.06 -9.68 11.36
C PRO A 89 -41.06 -10.85 11.40
N ASP A 90 -41.88 -11.01 10.35
CA ASP A 90 -42.83 -12.11 10.18
C ASP A 90 -42.20 -13.40 9.64
N GLY A 91 -40.88 -13.40 9.41
CA GLY A 91 -40.12 -14.55 8.92
C GLY A 91 -40.08 -14.68 7.40
N ARG A 92 -40.75 -13.83 6.63
CA ARG A 92 -40.67 -13.84 5.15
C ARG A 92 -39.27 -13.46 4.68
N LEU A 93 -38.86 -14.05 3.54
CA LEU A 93 -37.63 -13.70 2.84
C LEU A 93 -37.96 -12.79 1.65
N VAL A 94 -37.26 -11.67 1.52
CA VAL A 94 -37.36 -10.74 0.38
C VAL A 94 -36.01 -10.70 -0.34
N TYR A 95 -36.04 -11.03 -1.64
CA TYR A 95 -34.90 -10.93 -2.52
C TYR A 95 -34.90 -9.57 -3.24
N VAL A 96 -33.75 -8.90 -3.26
CA VAL A 96 -33.53 -7.61 -3.90
C VAL A 96 -32.39 -7.74 -4.89
N GLU A 97 -32.66 -7.43 -6.16
CA GLU A 97 -31.64 -7.36 -7.20
C GLU A 97 -30.73 -6.16 -6.96
N ASP A 98 -29.41 -6.34 -7.11
CA ASP A 98 -28.50 -5.20 -7.15
C ASP A 98 -28.76 -4.46 -8.48
N GLY A 99 -29.26 -3.23 -8.37
CA GLY A 99 -29.75 -2.45 -9.51
C GLY A 99 -28.77 -2.41 -10.69
N ARG A 100 -29.30 -2.58 -11.90
CA ARG A 100 -28.60 -2.22 -13.14
C ARG A 100 -28.52 -0.70 -13.29
#